data_AF-A0A0K8R337-F1
#
_entry.id   AF-A0A0K8R337-F1
#
_cell.length_a   1.000
_cell.length_b   1.000
_cell.length_c   1.000
_cell.angle_alpha   90.00
_cell.angle_beta   90.00
_cell.angle_gamma   90.00
#
_symmetry.space_group_name_H-M   'P 1'
#
loop_
_entity.id
_entity.type
_entity.pdbx_description
1 polymer ?
#
loop_
_entity_poly.entity_id
_entity_poly.type
_entity_poly.pdbx_seq_one_letter_code
_entity_poly.pdbx_strand_id
1 'polypeptide(L)'
;MKLFFSLMIAALCPFVKCTPSCVCPAAEEILLKDINFFRFRDPWPFLTSPERLYLKYAPLKLLENIKCVISELIKNDPSSGYLERNVSWTNIGEQPTRESINVELEGTKKSKSEVTAITKKYGSQDFNTVYSDPRCLILRISQSENVLGRSCLLWVKEMYLENPLRHCRFLYDVFCNWKRDDLKPTKDCDKGIKKKDKRPPRADIQNSGATRPPR
;
A
#
# COMPACT_ATOMS: atom_id res chain seq x y z
N MET A 1 23.67 11.23 10.64
CA MET A 1 24.24 12.41 9.96
C MET A 1 24.70 12.14 8.53
N LYS A 2 25.53 11.12 8.24
CA LYS A 2 25.98 10.83 6.86
C LYS A 2 24.84 10.58 5.85
N LEU A 3 23.79 9.84 6.23
CA LEU A 3 22.65 9.56 5.34
C LEU A 3 21.87 10.82 4.93
N PHE A 4 21.65 11.74 5.88
CA PHE A 4 21.00 13.02 5.63
C PHE A 4 21.86 13.93 4.77
N PHE A 5 23.18 13.92 4.97
CA PHE A 5 24.13 14.64 4.13
C PHE A 5 24.17 14.09 2.69
N SER A 6 24.14 12.77 2.52
CA SER A 6 24.06 12.14 1.19
C SER A 6 22.75 12.46 0.47
N LEU A 7 21.61 12.48 1.18
CA LEU A 7 20.32 12.90 0.63
C LEU A 7 20.31 14.38 0.21
N MET A 8 20.90 15.27 1.03
CA MET A 8 21.02 16.69 0.70
C MET A 8 21.97 16.91 -0.49
N ILE A 9 23.11 16.20 -0.56
CA ILE A 9 24.05 16.29 -1.68
C ILE A 9 23.42 15.72 -2.97
N ALA A 10 22.67 14.62 -2.91
CA ALA A 10 21.99 14.07 -4.07
C ALA A 10 20.85 14.98 -4.58
N ALA A 11 20.15 15.69 -3.69
CA ALA A 11 19.18 16.72 -4.06
C ALA A 11 19.84 17.97 -4.68
N LEU A 12 21.10 18.28 -4.31
CA LEU A 12 21.87 19.41 -4.83
C LEU A 12 22.69 19.08 -6.09
N CYS A 13 23.05 17.82 -6.32
CA CYS A 13 23.79 17.35 -7.50
C CYS A 13 23.20 17.77 -8.86
N PRO A 14 21.87 17.78 -9.10
CA PRO A 14 21.33 18.28 -10.37
C PRO A 14 21.58 19.79 -10.58
N PHE A 15 21.84 20.58 -9.53
CA PHE A 15 22.08 22.02 -9.67
C PHE A 15 23.52 22.38 -10.06
N VAL A 16 24.50 21.47 -9.89
CA VAL A 16 25.93 21.79 -10.03
C VAL A 16 26.51 21.36 -11.39
N LYS A 17 25.78 20.58 -12.19
CA LYS A 17 26.30 20.01 -13.46
C LYS A 17 25.38 20.07 -14.69
N CYS A 18 24.26 20.80 -14.67
CA CYS A 18 23.46 20.93 -15.88
C CYS A 18 24.02 22.07 -16.76
N THR A 19 24.82 21.70 -17.77
CA THR A 19 25.00 22.52 -18.98
C THR A 19 23.78 22.35 -19.90
N PRO A 20 23.52 23.28 -20.84
CA PRO A 20 22.27 23.31 -21.63
C PRO A 20 21.95 22.03 -22.45
N SER A 21 22.90 21.12 -22.62
CA SER A 21 22.79 19.90 -23.42
C SER A 21 22.61 18.61 -22.62
N CYS A 22 22.57 18.66 -21.29
CA CYS A 22 22.43 17.46 -20.46
C CYS A 22 20.99 17.28 -19.98
N VAL A 23 20.32 16.22 -20.46
CA VAL A 23 19.10 15.69 -19.82
C VAL A 23 19.52 15.07 -18.48
N CYS A 24 19.47 15.87 -17.42
CA CYS A 24 19.77 15.43 -16.07
C CYS A 24 18.65 14.46 -15.62
N PRO A 25 18.95 13.20 -15.27
CA PRO A 25 17.94 12.27 -14.78
C PRO A 25 17.32 12.83 -13.49
N ALA A 26 16.04 12.53 -13.25
CA ALA A 26 15.37 13.00 -12.05
C ALA A 26 16.14 12.53 -10.80
N ALA A 27 16.33 13.40 -9.81
CA ALA A 27 17.07 13.08 -8.59
C ALA A 27 16.54 11.82 -7.89
N GLU A 28 15.22 11.57 -8.01
CA GLU A 28 14.57 10.33 -7.61
C GLU A 28 15.19 9.08 -8.25
N GLU A 29 15.43 9.08 -9.57
CA GLU A 29 15.99 7.92 -10.27
C GLU A 29 17.43 7.64 -9.85
N ILE A 30 18.19 8.70 -9.57
CA ILE A 30 19.55 8.61 -9.04
C ILE A 30 19.50 7.96 -7.65
N LEU A 31 18.63 8.45 -6.77
CA LEU A 31 18.48 7.93 -5.41
C LEU A 31 17.98 6.48 -5.37
N LEU A 32 17.03 6.11 -6.23
CA LEU A 32 16.53 4.74 -6.32
C LEU A 32 17.61 3.75 -6.81
N LYS A 33 18.61 4.23 -7.55
CA LYS A 33 19.75 3.42 -8.02
C LYS A 33 20.95 3.45 -7.07
N ASP A 34 20.93 4.26 -6.01
CA ASP A 34 22.01 4.32 -5.02
C ASP A 34 22.05 3.04 -4.17
N ILE A 35 23.21 2.38 -4.15
CA ILE A 35 23.44 1.14 -3.39
C ILE A 35 23.23 1.32 -1.88
N ASN A 36 23.51 2.51 -1.34
CA ASN A 36 23.30 2.83 0.07
C ASN A 36 21.82 3.01 0.41
N PHE A 37 21.01 3.36 -0.59
CA PHE A 37 19.58 3.49 -0.47
C PHE A 37 18.85 2.16 -0.65
N PHE A 38 19.43 1.24 -1.43
CA PHE A 38 18.85 -0.08 -1.73
C PHE A 38 18.44 -0.88 -0.49
N ARG A 39 19.18 -0.78 0.62
CA ARG A 39 18.83 -1.45 1.89
C ARG A 39 17.50 -1.00 2.50
N PHE A 40 17.05 0.21 2.18
CA PHE A 40 15.76 0.74 2.61
C PHE A 40 14.65 0.42 1.61
N ARG A 41 14.94 -0.39 0.60
CA ARG A 41 13.95 -0.78 -0.40
C ARG A 41 13.48 -2.21 -0.23
N ASP A 42 13.89 -2.91 0.83
CA ASP A 42 13.35 -4.22 1.18
C ASP A 42 12.09 -4.06 2.04
N PRO A 43 10.89 -4.43 1.54
CA PRO A 43 9.65 -4.27 2.29
C PRO A 43 9.42 -5.38 3.32
N TRP A 44 10.13 -6.52 3.22
CA TRP A 44 9.82 -7.73 4.00
C TRP A 44 9.95 -7.55 5.52
N PRO A 45 10.98 -6.86 6.06
CA PRO A 45 11.07 -6.59 7.49
C PRO A 45 9.87 -5.79 8.05
N PHE A 46 9.26 -4.95 7.21
CA PHE A 46 8.06 -4.21 7.60
C PHE A 46 6.80 -5.08 7.45
N LEU A 47 6.65 -5.74 6.29
CA LEU A 47 5.47 -6.52 5.93
C LEU A 47 5.28 -7.80 6.75
N THR A 48 6.35 -8.41 7.25
CA THR A 48 6.28 -9.61 8.10
C THR A 48 6.00 -9.29 9.58
N SER A 49 5.95 -8.01 9.94
CA SER A 49 5.68 -7.59 11.31
C SER A 49 4.29 -8.08 11.77
N PRO A 50 4.16 -8.61 13.00
CA PRO A 50 2.85 -8.98 13.57
C PRO A 50 2.02 -7.74 13.93
N GLU A 51 2.63 -6.56 13.93
CA GLU A 51 1.94 -5.32 14.24
C GLU A 51 0.86 -5.01 13.21
N ARG A 52 -0.19 -4.35 13.69
CA ARG A 52 -1.24 -3.78 12.86
C ARG A 52 -0.71 -2.59 12.08
N LEU A 53 -0.94 -2.60 10.77
CA LEU A 53 -0.49 -1.55 9.87
C LEU A 53 -1.67 -0.68 9.46
N TYR A 54 -1.44 0.62 9.30
CA TYR A 54 -2.44 1.61 8.93
C TYR A 54 -1.98 2.35 7.68
N LEU A 55 -2.89 2.52 6.73
CA LEU A 55 -2.64 3.37 5.57
C LEU A 55 -2.78 4.83 6.01
N LYS A 56 -1.70 5.60 5.84
CA LYS A 56 -1.66 7.03 6.14
C LYS A 56 -1.91 7.85 4.89
N TYR A 57 -1.17 7.57 3.81
CA TYR A 57 -1.31 8.28 2.54
C TYR A 57 -1.68 7.34 1.41
N ALA A 58 -2.58 7.79 0.53
CA ALA A 58 -2.84 7.15 -0.75
C ALA A 58 -3.28 8.18 -1.80
N PRO A 59 -3.29 7.82 -3.10
CA PRO A 59 -3.85 8.66 -4.15
C PRO A 59 -5.34 8.95 -3.91
N LEU A 60 -5.76 10.20 -4.15
CA LEU A 60 -7.15 10.67 -3.95
C LEU A 60 -8.23 9.73 -4.51
N LYS A 61 -8.05 9.31 -5.77
CA LYS A 61 -9.01 8.44 -6.48
C LYS A 61 -9.25 7.09 -5.80
N LEU A 62 -8.34 6.61 -4.96
CA LEU A 62 -8.48 5.33 -4.27
C LEU A 62 -9.29 5.45 -2.96
N LEU A 63 -9.51 6.68 -2.46
CA LEU A 63 -10.01 6.91 -1.10
C LEU A 63 -11.37 7.63 -1.02
N GLU A 64 -12.00 7.98 -2.15
CA GLU A 64 -13.18 8.86 -2.19
C GLU A 64 -14.35 8.43 -1.27
N ASN A 65 -14.46 7.14 -0.92
CA ASN A 65 -15.55 6.63 -0.08
C ASN A 65 -15.09 5.71 1.07
N ILE A 66 -13.80 5.70 1.41
CA ILE A 66 -13.27 4.80 2.43
C ILE A 66 -12.37 5.53 3.43
N LYS A 67 -12.35 5.03 4.66
CA LYS A 67 -11.46 5.49 5.73
C LYS A 67 -10.99 4.29 6.56
N CYS A 68 -10.08 4.54 7.50
CA CYS A 68 -9.61 3.53 8.45
C CYS A 68 -9.16 2.24 7.74
N VAL A 69 -8.18 2.38 6.84
CA VAL A 69 -7.63 1.24 6.10
C VAL A 69 -6.52 0.60 6.91
N ILE A 70 -6.68 -0.69 7.21
CA ILE A 70 -5.85 -1.44 8.16
C ILE A 70 -5.38 -2.73 7.50
N SER A 71 -4.15 -3.15 7.79
CA SER A 71 -3.60 -4.45 7.42
C SER A 71 -3.12 -5.25 8.64
N GLU A 72 -3.70 -6.43 8.84
CA GLU A 72 -3.42 -7.34 9.95
C GLU A 72 -2.76 -8.63 9.43
N LEU A 73 -1.74 -9.12 10.11
CA LEU A 73 -1.08 -10.35 9.72
C LEU A 73 -2.01 -11.55 9.93
N ILE A 74 -2.17 -12.40 8.91
CA ILE A 74 -2.87 -13.69 9.03
C ILE A 74 -1.84 -14.81 9.17
N LYS A 75 -0.95 -14.91 8.19
CA LYS A 75 0.02 -15.98 8.08
C LYS A 75 1.34 -15.45 7.53
N ASN A 76 2.44 -15.95 8.07
CA ASN A 76 3.78 -15.71 7.55
C ASN A 76 4.48 -17.07 7.52
N ASP A 77 4.92 -17.48 6.34
CA ASP A 77 5.79 -18.64 6.17
C ASP A 77 7.10 -18.19 5.50
N PRO A 78 8.13 -17.91 6.31
CA PRO A 78 9.44 -17.48 5.80
C PRO A 78 10.10 -18.51 4.89
N SER A 79 9.77 -19.80 5.03
CA SER A 79 10.43 -20.87 4.27
C SER A 79 9.99 -20.90 2.81
N SER A 80 8.72 -20.57 2.54
CA SER A 80 8.16 -20.46 1.19
C SER A 80 8.19 -19.02 0.66
N GLY A 81 8.51 -18.03 1.49
CA GLY A 81 8.41 -16.61 1.13
C GLY A 81 6.96 -16.14 1.01
N TYR A 82 6.02 -16.88 1.60
CA TYR A 82 4.58 -16.61 1.55
C TYR A 82 4.15 -15.76 2.74
N LEU A 83 3.39 -14.70 2.46
CA LEU A 83 2.82 -13.81 3.47
C LEU A 83 1.36 -13.52 3.14
N GLU A 84 0.47 -13.66 4.11
CA GLU A 84 -0.94 -13.34 3.96
C GLU A 84 -1.35 -12.32 5.02
N ARG A 85 -2.00 -11.23 4.59
CA ARG A 85 -2.54 -10.20 5.48
C ARG A 85 -4.01 -9.94 5.18
N ASN A 86 -4.81 -9.67 6.21
CA ASN A 86 -6.16 -9.16 6.05
C ASN A 86 -6.10 -7.65 5.88
N VAL A 87 -6.53 -7.12 4.73
CA VAL A 87 -6.72 -5.68 4.54
C VAL A 87 -8.19 -5.36 4.72
N SER A 88 -8.50 -4.44 5.62
CA SER A 88 -9.86 -3.99 5.90
C SER A 88 -9.99 -2.48 5.82
N TRP A 89 -11.19 -2.01 5.50
CA TRP A 89 -11.52 -0.59 5.43
C TRP A 89 -12.95 -0.34 5.85
N THR A 90 -13.22 0.91 6.21
CA THR A 90 -14.56 1.40 6.56
C THR A 90 -15.12 2.20 5.40
N ASN A 91 -16.28 1.79 4.89
CA ASN A 91 -17.03 2.60 3.93
C ASN A 91 -17.66 3.81 4.64
N ILE A 92 -17.52 4.99 4.03
CA ILE A 92 -18.14 6.22 4.51
C ILE A 92 -19.61 6.23 4.08
N GLY A 93 -20.50 6.57 5.01
CA GLY A 93 -21.95 6.66 4.77
C GLY A 93 -22.70 6.91 6.08
N GLU A 94 -24.03 7.04 6.01
CA GLU A 94 -24.90 7.24 7.18
C GLU A 94 -24.74 6.11 8.21
N GLN A 95 -24.57 4.88 7.72
CA GLN A 95 -24.23 3.71 8.53
C GLN A 95 -22.89 3.15 8.04
N PRO A 96 -21.77 3.47 8.71
CA PRO A 96 -20.47 2.95 8.36
C PRO A 96 -20.45 1.42 8.40
N THR A 97 -19.92 0.81 7.34
CA THR A 97 -19.77 -0.65 7.25
C THR A 97 -18.32 -1.00 7.03
N ARG A 98 -17.91 -2.16 7.57
CA ARG A 98 -16.56 -2.66 7.40
C ARG A 98 -16.49 -3.75 6.35
N GLU A 99 -15.56 -3.58 5.42
CA GLU A 99 -15.19 -4.58 4.43
C GLU A 99 -13.75 -5.05 4.65
N SER A 100 -13.45 -6.26 4.20
CA SER A 100 -12.13 -6.87 4.34
C SER A 100 -11.85 -7.86 3.23
N ILE A 101 -10.58 -7.98 2.85
CA ILE A 101 -10.07 -8.94 1.89
C ILE A 101 -8.75 -9.53 2.40
N ASN A 102 -8.51 -10.81 2.12
CA ASN A 102 -7.20 -11.40 2.31
C ASN A 102 -6.32 -11.08 1.11
N VAL A 103 -5.10 -10.65 1.40
CA VAL A 103 -4.09 -10.27 0.42
C VAL A 103 -2.89 -11.16 0.64
N GLU A 104 -2.58 -11.96 -0.37
CA GLU A 104 -1.34 -12.73 -0.43
C GLU A 104 -0.25 -11.82 -1.00
N LEU A 105 0.93 -11.85 -0.41
CA LEU A 105 2.08 -11.04 -0.79
C LEU A 105 3.21 -11.96 -1.16
N GLU A 106 3.73 -11.77 -2.38
CA GLU A 106 4.83 -12.55 -2.93
C GLU A 106 5.96 -11.63 -3.36
N GLY A 107 7.20 -12.10 -3.19
CA GLY A 107 8.39 -11.41 -3.66
C GLY A 107 8.72 -11.83 -5.09
N THR A 108 9.34 -10.93 -5.86
CA THR A 108 9.85 -11.31 -7.18
C THR A 108 11.30 -11.78 -7.08
N LYS A 109 11.67 -12.81 -7.85
CA LYS A 109 13.08 -13.19 -8.01
C LYS A 109 13.90 -12.10 -8.72
N LYS A 110 13.23 -11.17 -9.40
CA LYS A 110 13.84 -10.10 -10.20
C LYS A 110 14.36 -8.96 -9.32
N SER A 111 13.64 -8.60 -8.25
CA SER A 111 14.05 -7.52 -7.37
C SER A 111 13.58 -7.73 -5.93
N LYS A 112 14.49 -7.50 -4.98
CA LYS A 112 14.16 -7.44 -3.54
C LYS A 112 13.25 -6.26 -3.18
N SER A 113 13.12 -5.27 -4.07
CA SER A 113 12.27 -4.12 -3.85
C SER A 113 10.85 -4.28 -4.39
N GLU A 114 10.56 -5.37 -5.11
CA GLU A 114 9.24 -5.60 -5.68
C GLU A 114 8.43 -6.55 -4.82
N VAL A 115 7.15 -6.24 -4.69
CA VAL A 115 6.17 -7.07 -4.02
C VAL A 115 4.91 -7.11 -4.87
N THR A 116 4.37 -8.31 -5.06
CA THR A 116 3.11 -8.53 -5.77
C THR A 116 2.05 -8.83 -4.73
N ALA A 117 0.95 -8.08 -4.77
CA ALA A 117 -0.24 -8.35 -3.97
C ALA A 117 -1.26 -9.12 -4.81
N ILE A 118 -1.71 -10.26 -4.32
CA ILE A 118 -2.65 -11.15 -5.00
C ILE A 118 -3.92 -11.23 -4.17
N THR A 119 -5.06 -11.02 -4.82
CA THR A 119 -6.37 -11.12 -4.18
C THR A 119 -7.34 -11.89 -5.07
N LYS A 120 -8.24 -12.66 -4.44
CA LYS A 120 -9.31 -13.37 -5.17
C LYS A 120 -10.28 -12.44 -5.91
N LYS A 121 -10.47 -11.22 -5.42
CA LYS A 121 -11.48 -10.27 -5.92
C LYS A 121 -10.94 -9.33 -7.00
N TYR A 122 -9.69 -8.89 -6.88
CA TYR A 122 -9.12 -7.83 -7.71
C TYR A 122 -7.91 -8.28 -8.55
N GLY A 123 -7.53 -9.57 -8.49
CA GLY A 123 -6.39 -10.09 -9.21
C GLY A 123 -5.06 -9.73 -8.53
N SER A 124 -4.00 -9.66 -9.33
CA SER A 124 -2.64 -9.33 -8.90
C SER A 124 -2.26 -7.89 -9.24
N GLN A 125 -1.59 -7.22 -8.31
CA GLN A 125 -1.06 -5.87 -8.46
C GLN A 125 0.38 -5.82 -7.98
N ASP A 126 1.27 -5.31 -8.83
CA ASP A 126 2.67 -5.13 -8.48
C ASP A 126 2.93 -3.78 -7.82
N PHE A 127 3.86 -3.77 -6.89
CA PHE A 127 4.36 -2.58 -6.22
C PHE A 127 5.87 -2.57 -6.21
N ASN A 128 6.43 -1.37 -6.31
CA ASN A 128 7.85 -1.15 -6.09
C ASN A 128 8.06 -0.37 -4.78
N THR A 129 8.94 -0.89 -3.93
CA THR A 129 9.27 -0.29 -2.64
C THR A 129 10.18 0.90 -2.85
N VAL A 130 9.68 2.07 -2.47
CA VAL A 130 10.42 3.34 -2.48
C VAL A 130 11.25 3.44 -1.21
N TYR A 131 10.66 3.15 -0.07
CA TYR A 131 11.32 3.22 1.22
C TYR A 131 10.63 2.31 2.24
N SER A 132 11.40 1.70 3.13
CA SER A 132 10.98 0.76 4.15
C SER A 132 11.95 0.89 5.32
N ASP A 133 11.40 1.13 6.50
CA ASP A 133 12.10 1.08 7.77
C ASP A 133 11.19 0.46 8.84
N PRO A 134 11.63 0.29 10.10
CA PRO A 134 10.78 -0.31 11.14
C PRO A 134 9.48 0.45 11.45
N ARG A 135 9.31 1.69 10.97
CA ARG A 135 8.19 2.60 11.30
C ARG A 135 7.21 2.78 10.15
N CYS A 136 7.70 2.85 8.92
CA CYS A 136 6.87 3.10 7.74
C CYS A 136 7.35 2.37 6.48
N LEU A 137 6.42 2.18 5.56
CA LEU A 137 6.63 1.58 4.25
C LEU A 137 5.96 2.44 3.18
N ILE A 138 6.72 2.79 2.14
CA ILE A 138 6.24 3.51 0.96
C ILE A 138 6.31 2.58 -0.24
N LEU A 139 5.13 2.23 -0.75
CA LEU A 139 4.97 1.42 -1.95
C LEU A 139 4.50 2.29 -3.09
N ARG A 140 5.19 2.27 -4.23
CA ARG A 140 4.74 2.84 -5.48
C ARG A 140 3.95 1.78 -6.25
N ILE A 141 2.77 2.14 -6.73
CA ILE A 141 1.94 1.28 -7.56
C ILE A 141 2.63 1.13 -8.93
N SER A 142 3.03 -0.08 -9.29
CA SER A 142 3.62 -0.37 -10.60
C SER A 142 2.50 -0.32 -11.66
N GLN A 143 2.71 0.42 -12.75
CA GLN A 143 1.73 0.48 -13.83
C GLN A 143 1.76 -0.80 -14.67
N SER A 144 0.60 -1.40 -14.91
CA SER A 144 0.23 -1.75 -16.29
C SER A 144 -0.41 -0.47 -16.88
N GLU A 145 0.25 0.08 -17.90
CA GLU A 145 -0.23 1.11 -18.83
C GLU A 145 -1.37 2.06 -18.34
N ASN A 146 -1.03 3.31 -17.98
CA ASN A 146 -1.91 4.51 -17.90
C ASN A 146 -2.29 5.13 -16.53
N VAL A 147 -1.65 4.82 -15.41
CA VAL A 147 -1.91 5.53 -14.13
C VAL A 147 -0.78 6.47 -13.74
N LEU A 148 -0.98 7.79 -13.89
CA LEU A 148 -0.17 8.93 -13.40
C LEU A 148 1.04 8.51 -12.53
N GLY A 149 2.24 8.58 -13.12
CA GLY A 149 3.42 7.79 -12.77
C GLY A 149 4.09 7.98 -11.40
N ARG A 150 3.39 8.39 -10.34
CA ARG A 150 3.93 8.55 -8.98
C ARG A 150 2.92 8.22 -7.87
N SER A 151 1.98 7.33 -8.15
CA SER A 151 0.96 6.95 -7.18
C SER A 151 1.57 6.02 -6.13
N CYS A 152 1.55 6.44 -4.86
CA CYS A 152 2.16 5.69 -3.76
C CYS A 152 1.22 5.52 -2.57
N LEU A 153 1.45 4.45 -1.82
CA LEU A 153 0.84 4.14 -0.54
C LEU A 153 1.88 4.35 0.58
N LEU A 154 1.51 5.07 1.64
CA LEU A 154 2.30 5.15 2.86
C LEU A 154 1.61 4.34 3.96
N TRP A 155 2.23 3.23 4.35
CA TRP A 155 1.83 2.40 5.48
C TRP A 155 2.67 2.73 6.71
N VAL A 156 2.04 2.67 7.88
CA VAL A 156 2.64 2.99 9.17
C VAL A 156 2.20 1.96 10.20
N LYS A 157 3.08 1.56 11.11
CA LYS A 157 2.69 0.66 12.20
C LYS A 157 1.93 1.39 13.30
N GLU A 158 1.02 0.69 13.97
CA GLU A 158 0.17 1.26 15.02
C GLU A 158 0.95 2.08 16.07
N MET A 159 2.07 1.54 16.56
CA MET A 159 2.86 2.19 17.62
C MET A 159 3.48 3.54 17.21
N TYR A 160 3.47 3.88 15.91
CA TYR A 160 4.03 5.12 15.38
C TYR A 160 2.96 6.08 14.84
N LEU A 161 1.66 5.83 15.07
CA LEU A 161 0.59 6.71 14.58
C LEU A 161 0.67 8.14 15.14
N GLU A 162 1.06 8.27 16.42
CA GLU A 162 1.26 9.56 17.09
C GLU A 162 2.60 10.22 16.75
N ASN A 163 3.52 9.47 16.15
CA ASN A 163 4.81 10.00 15.72
C ASN A 163 4.61 10.88 14.47
N PRO A 164 5.26 12.06 14.38
CA PRO A 164 5.11 12.92 13.21
C PRO A 164 5.68 12.32 11.92
N LEU A 165 6.54 11.28 12.01
CA LEU A 165 7.11 10.54 10.88
C LEU A 165 7.63 11.46 9.76
N ARG A 166 8.31 12.55 10.17
CA ARG A 166 8.76 13.61 9.26
C ARG A 166 9.63 13.07 8.12
N HIS A 167 10.45 12.06 8.40
CA HIS A 167 11.29 11.42 7.38
C HIS A 167 10.46 10.64 6.35
N CYS A 168 9.48 9.85 6.78
CA CYS A 168 8.57 9.13 5.87
C CYS A 168 7.76 10.10 5.00
N ARG A 169 7.26 11.19 5.60
CA ARG A 169 6.54 12.24 4.86
C ARG A 169 7.44 12.92 3.82
N PHE A 170 8.65 13.31 4.22
CA PHE A 170 9.62 13.91 3.31
C PHE A 170 9.95 12.98 2.15
N LEU A 171 10.23 11.70 2.41
CA LEU A 171 10.52 10.73 1.36
C LEU A 171 9.31 10.53 0.44
N TYR A 172 8.10 10.46 0.98
CA TYR A 172 6.90 10.42 0.14
C TYR A 172 6.81 11.66 -0.77
N ASP A 173 7.03 12.86 -0.23
CA ASP A 173 6.97 14.10 -1.02
C ASP A 173 8.02 14.16 -2.13
N VAL A 174 9.21 13.57 -1.92
CA VAL A 174 10.29 13.51 -2.91
C VAL A 174 10.00 12.50 -4.03
N PHE A 175 9.50 11.32 -3.68
CA PHE A 175 9.40 10.17 -4.60
C PHE A 175 8.00 9.94 -5.19
N CYS A 176 6.97 10.54 -4.60
CA CYS A 176 5.58 10.27 -4.93
C CYS A 176 4.85 11.54 -5.37
N ASN A 177 3.63 11.38 -5.86
CA ASN A 177 2.79 12.51 -6.24
C ASN A 177 2.35 13.28 -4.99
N TRP A 178 2.48 14.60 -5.02
CA TRP A 178 2.01 15.47 -3.94
C TRP A 178 0.48 15.44 -3.76
N LYS A 179 -0.25 15.08 -4.82
CA LYS A 179 -1.71 14.86 -4.78
C LYS A 179 -2.04 13.54 -4.09
N ARG A 180 -2.11 13.57 -2.77
CA ARG A 180 -2.47 12.46 -1.89
C ARG A 180 -3.57 12.88 -0.92
N ASP A 181 -4.32 11.91 -0.43
CA ASP A 181 -5.11 12.08 0.77
C ASP A 181 -4.35 11.63 2.01
N ASP A 182 -4.50 12.39 3.09
CA ASP A 182 -4.09 11.99 4.43
C ASP A 182 -5.30 11.42 5.17
N LEU A 183 -5.30 10.09 5.33
CA LEU A 183 -6.36 9.37 6.03
C LEU A 183 -6.39 9.65 7.53
N LYS A 184 -5.34 10.30 8.08
CA LYS A 184 -5.17 10.57 9.51
C LYS A 184 -5.59 9.39 10.37
N PRO A 185 -5.02 8.18 10.14
CA PRO A 185 -5.41 6.99 10.86
C PRO A 185 -5.21 7.18 12.35
N THR A 186 -6.24 6.85 13.12
CA THR A 186 -6.18 6.78 14.58
C THR A 186 -6.19 5.31 15.00
N LYS A 187 -5.56 5.04 16.15
CA LYS A 187 -5.62 3.72 16.75
C LYS A 187 -7.08 3.32 16.95
N ASP A 188 -7.39 2.06 16.64
CA ASP A 188 -8.71 1.48 16.85
C ASP A 188 -9.86 2.19 16.08
N CYS A 189 -9.57 2.86 14.97
CA CYS A 189 -10.57 3.57 14.16
C CYS A 189 -11.71 2.68 13.61
N ASP A 190 -11.59 1.38 13.75
CA ASP A 190 -12.50 0.33 13.32
C ASP A 190 -13.39 -0.23 14.45
N LYS A 191 -13.15 0.17 15.71
CA LYS A 191 -13.96 -0.27 16.86
C LYS A 191 -15.40 0.22 16.74
N GLY A 192 -16.35 -0.67 17.03
CA GLY A 192 -17.78 -0.37 17.00
C GLY A 192 -18.43 -0.37 15.61
N ILE A 193 -17.66 -0.61 14.54
CA ILE A 193 -18.20 -0.66 13.17
C ILE A 193 -18.66 -2.08 12.83
N LYS A 194 -19.91 -2.19 12.37
CA LYS A 194 -20.48 -3.48 11.96
C LYS A 194 -19.77 -4.01 10.71
N LYS A 195 -19.40 -5.29 10.74
CA LYS A 195 -18.94 -6.00 9.54
C LYS A 195 -20.10 -6.08 8.56
N LYS A 196 -19.84 -5.81 7.28
CA LYS A 196 -20.83 -5.98 6.23
C LYS A 196 -21.18 -7.47 6.13
N ASP A 197 -22.46 -7.79 6.19
CA ASP A 197 -22.93 -9.17 6.08
C ASP A 197 -22.49 -9.76 4.73
N LYS A 198 -21.69 -10.85 4.78
CA LYS A 198 -21.48 -11.71 3.62
C LYS A 198 -22.74 -12.55 3.44
N ARG A 199 -23.82 -11.97 2.92
CA ARG A 199 -24.93 -12.81 2.44
C ARG A 199 -24.35 -13.76 1.38
N PRO A 200 -24.53 -15.08 1.51
CA PRO A 200 -24.26 -16.00 0.41
C PRO A 200 -25.02 -15.53 -0.84
N PRO A 201 -24.55 -15.81 -2.06
CA PRO A 201 -25.40 -15.70 -3.24
C PRO A 201 -26.69 -16.46 -2.92
N ARG A 202 -27.84 -15.81 -3.08
CA ARG A 202 -29.13 -16.50 -3.00
C ARG A 202 -29.05 -17.69 -3.94
N ALA A 203 -29.16 -18.90 -3.39
CA ALA A 203 -29.53 -20.05 -4.20
C ALA A 203 -30.82 -19.66 -4.94
N ASP A 204 -30.81 -19.80 -6.25
CA ASP A 204 -32.01 -19.63 -7.08
C ASP A 204 -33.12 -20.47 -6.48
N ILE A 205 -34.17 -19.80 -6.00
CA ILE A 205 -35.42 -20.44 -5.62
C ILE A 205 -36.09 -20.84 -6.93
N GLN A 206 -35.72 -22.01 -7.45
CA GLN A 206 -36.57 -22.74 -8.41
C GLN A 206 -37.80 -23.24 -7.65
N ASN A 207 -38.81 -22.38 -7.53
CA ASN A 207 -40.14 -22.80 -7.12
C ASN A 207 -40.94 -23.29 -8.33
N SER A 208 -41.16 -24.61 -8.32
CA SER A 208 -42.45 -25.27 -8.56
C SER A 208 -43.18 -25.00 -9.88
N GLY A 209 -42.97 -25.89 -10.85
CA GLY A 209 -43.98 -26.21 -11.87
C GLY A 209 -44.84 -27.38 -11.39
N ALA A 210 -46.04 -27.06 -10.92
CA ALA A 210 -47.03 -28.02 -10.45
C ALA A 210 -47.54 -28.93 -11.58
N THR A 211 -47.69 -30.21 -11.25
CA THR A 211 -48.29 -31.27 -12.05
C THR A 211 -49.75 -30.95 -12.39
N ARG A 212 -50.12 -30.98 -13.67
CA ARG A 212 -51.52 -30.85 -14.14
C ARG A 212 -52.18 -32.24 -14.16
N PRO A 213 -53.41 -32.43 -13.64
CA PRO A 213 -54.12 -33.70 -13.75
C PRO A 213 -54.84 -33.83 -15.10
N PRO A 214 -55.17 -35.07 -15.52
CA PRO A 214 -55.65 -35.36 -16.87
C PRO A 214 -57.14 -34.99 -17.05
N ARG A 215 -57.50 -34.58 -18.26
CA ARG A 215 -58.87 -34.54 -18.76
C ARG A 215 -58.87 -35.02 -20.21
#